data_AF-A0A2U3Z8J4-F1
#
_entry.id   AF-A0A2U3Z8J4-F1
#
_cell.length_a   1.000
_cell.length_b   1.000
_cell.length_c   1.000
_cell.angle_alpha   90.00
_cell.angle_beta   90.00
_cell.angle_gamma   90.00
#
_symmetry.space_group_name_H-M   'P 1'
#
loop_
_entity.id
_entity.type
_entity.pdbx_description
1 polymer ?
#
loop_
_entity_poly.entity_id
_entity_poly.type
_entity_poly.pdbx_seq_one_letter_code
_entity_poly.pdbx_strand_id
1 'polypeptide(L)'
;WNTRAKREKLTELMFEQYNIPAFFLCKTAVLTAFANGRSTGLVLDSGATHTTAIPVHDGYVLQQGIVKSPLAGDFISMQCRELFQEMAIDIIPPYMIAAKEPVREGAPPNWKKKEKLPQVSKSWHNYMCNEVIQDFQASVLQVSDSPYDEQWGE
;
A
#
# COMPACT_ATOMS: atom_id res chain seq x y z
N TRP A 1 -5.53 -16.61 3.41
CA TRP A 1 -5.75 -15.86 2.16
C TRP A 1 -5.34 -16.64 0.91
N ASN A 2 -4.28 -17.45 0.97
CA ASN A 2 -3.93 -18.33 -0.14
C ASN A 2 -4.75 -19.64 -0.10
N THR A 3 -5.63 -19.88 -1.08
CA THR A 3 -6.45 -21.10 -1.14
C THR A 3 -5.61 -22.30 -1.56
N ARG A 4 -6.12 -23.52 -1.32
CA ARG A 4 -5.44 -24.74 -1.77
C ARG A 4 -5.17 -24.73 -3.27
N ALA A 5 -6.18 -24.40 -4.07
CA ALA A 5 -6.07 -24.34 -5.53
C ALA A 5 -4.99 -23.36 -6.01
N LYS A 6 -4.87 -22.19 -5.37
CA LYS A 6 -3.81 -21.21 -5.72
C LYS A 6 -2.41 -21.74 -5.38
N ARG A 7 -2.26 -22.48 -4.28
CA ARG A 7 -0.98 -23.13 -3.92
C ARG A 7 -0.60 -24.22 -4.92
N GLU A 8 -1.57 -25.07 -5.28
CA GLU A 8 -1.36 -26.13 -6.26
C GLU A 8 -0.94 -25.55 -7.62
N LYS A 9 -1.63 -24.50 -8.09
CA LYS A 9 -1.27 -23.85 -9.35
C LYS A 9 0.12 -23.20 -9.33
N LEU A 10 0.51 -22.61 -8.20
CA LEU A 10 1.86 -22.05 -8.03
C LEU A 10 2.92 -23.16 -8.06
N THR A 11 2.69 -24.29 -7.39
CA THR A 11 3.60 -25.43 -7.39
C THR A 11 3.76 -26.02 -8.80
N GLU A 12 2.65 -26.21 -9.51
CA GLU A 12 2.64 -26.66 -10.92
C GLU A 12 3.50 -25.73 -11.78
N LEU A 13 3.27 -24.42 -11.71
CA LEU A 13 4.02 -23.42 -12.46
C LEU A 13 5.54 -23.50 -12.18
N MET A 14 5.91 -23.62 -10.90
CA MET A 14 7.31 -23.67 -10.49
C MET A 14 8.06 -24.91 -11.00
N PHE A 15 7.42 -26.09 -10.94
CA PHE A 15 8.06 -27.32 -11.41
C PHE A 15 7.96 -27.49 -12.93
N GLU A 16 6.79 -27.30 -13.53
CA GLU A 16 6.56 -27.63 -14.93
C GLU A 16 7.04 -26.54 -15.90
N GLN A 17 6.86 -25.26 -15.55
CA GLN A 17 7.30 -24.17 -16.41
C GLN A 17 8.74 -23.73 -16.11
N TYR A 18 9.09 -23.61 -14.83
CA TYR A 18 10.40 -23.10 -14.42
C TYR A 18 11.44 -24.19 -14.11
N ASN A 19 11.06 -25.47 -14.11
CA ASN A 19 11.95 -26.63 -13.93
C ASN A 19 12.88 -26.53 -12.71
N ILE A 20 12.36 -26.01 -11.58
CA ILE A 20 13.16 -25.88 -10.36
C ILE A 20 13.30 -27.24 -9.65
N PRO A 21 14.47 -27.53 -9.02
CA PRO A 21 14.72 -28.82 -8.38
C PRO A 21 13.96 -29.02 -7.06
N ALA A 22 13.57 -27.93 -6.39
CA ALA A 22 12.84 -27.97 -5.13
C ALA A 22 12.03 -26.68 -4.94
N PHE A 23 10.89 -26.79 -4.24
CA PHE A 23 10.00 -25.68 -3.93
C PHE A 23 9.52 -25.76 -2.48
N PHE A 24 9.49 -24.63 -1.78
CA PHE A 24 8.94 -24.52 -0.44
C PHE A 24 8.13 -23.23 -0.29
N LEU A 25 6.92 -23.33 0.27
CA LEU A 25 6.04 -22.19 0.52
C LEU A 25 6.01 -21.87 2.02
N CYS A 26 6.46 -20.68 2.39
CA CYS A 26 6.41 -20.19 3.76
C CYS A 26 5.39 -19.05 3.92
N LYS A 27 4.89 -18.86 5.15
CA LYS A 27 4.04 -17.71 5.49
C LYS A 27 4.92 -16.51 5.79
N THR A 28 4.57 -15.33 5.27
CA THR A 28 5.32 -14.08 5.46
C THR A 28 5.61 -13.80 6.94
N ALA A 29 4.65 -13.97 7.84
CA ALA A 29 4.86 -13.75 9.27
C ALA A 29 6.00 -14.60 9.87
N VAL A 30 6.16 -15.85 9.44
CA VAL A 30 7.27 -16.71 9.91
C VAL A 30 8.60 -16.17 9.39
N LEU A 31 8.64 -15.74 8.13
CA LEU A 31 9.83 -15.12 7.54
C LEU A 31 10.19 -13.81 8.23
N THR A 32 9.20 -12.97 8.56
CA THR A 32 9.40 -11.72 9.30
C THR A 32 9.93 -11.98 10.70
N ALA A 33 9.36 -12.93 11.43
CA ALA A 33 9.85 -13.32 12.75
C ALA A 33 11.29 -13.84 12.68
N PHE A 34 11.57 -14.73 11.72
CA PHE A 34 12.90 -15.28 11.48
C PHE A 34 13.94 -14.22 11.10
N ALA A 35 13.58 -13.28 10.21
CA ALA A 35 14.45 -12.16 9.81
C ALA A 35 14.83 -11.26 11.00
N ASN A 36 13.99 -11.22 12.04
CA ASN A 36 14.25 -10.50 13.29
C ASN A 36 14.89 -11.37 14.39
N GLY A 37 15.28 -12.61 14.08
CA GLY A 37 15.87 -13.53 15.07
C GLY A 37 14.89 -13.95 16.18
N ARG A 38 13.58 -13.86 15.93
CA ARG A 38 12.53 -14.23 16.89
C ARG A 38 11.85 -15.52 16.44
N SER A 39 11.91 -16.56 17.28
CA SER A 39 11.14 -17.79 17.07
C SER A 39 9.68 -17.64 17.52
N THR A 40 9.43 -16.78 18.51
CA THR A 40 8.11 -16.52 19.09
C THR A 40 7.87 -15.01 19.18
N GLY A 41 6.69 -14.56 18.77
CA GLY A 41 6.30 -13.14 18.81
C GLY A 41 5.00 -12.86 18.04
N LEU A 42 4.49 -11.63 18.17
CA LEU A 42 3.37 -11.13 17.37
C LEU A 42 3.92 -10.32 16.20
N VAL A 43 3.63 -10.76 14.98
CA VAL A 43 3.98 -10.01 13.77
C VAL A 43 2.80 -9.11 13.40
N LEU A 44 3.00 -7.80 13.54
CA LEU A 44 2.09 -6.79 13.04
C LEU A 44 2.62 -6.28 11.69
N ASP A 45 1.86 -6.51 10.62
CA ASP A 45 2.24 -6.15 9.25
C ASP A 45 1.11 -5.31 8.63
N SER A 46 1.40 -4.05 8.30
CA SER A 46 0.51 -3.12 7.60
C SER A 46 1.02 -2.92 6.18
N GLY A 47 0.38 -3.58 5.22
CA GLY A 47 0.76 -3.53 3.81
C GLY A 47 -0.10 -2.57 3.00
N ALA A 48 -0.16 -2.80 1.68
CA ALA A 48 -1.03 -2.01 0.80
C ALA A 48 -2.52 -2.33 1.06
N THR A 49 -2.91 -3.60 1.01
CA THR A 49 -4.33 -3.97 1.01
C THR A 49 -4.91 -4.25 2.40
N HIS A 50 -4.08 -4.65 3.36
CA HIS A 50 -4.53 -5.12 4.66
C HIS A 50 -3.47 -4.90 5.74
N THR A 51 -3.94 -4.74 6.98
CA THR A 51 -3.13 -4.84 8.19
C THR A 51 -3.44 -6.15 8.88
N THR A 52 -2.40 -6.88 9.31
CA THR A 52 -2.54 -8.19 9.95
C THR A 52 -1.72 -8.26 11.23
N ALA A 53 -2.29 -8.90 12.26
CA ALA A 53 -1.58 -9.28 13.47
C ALA A 53 -1.56 -10.81 13.55
N ILE A 54 -0.36 -11.39 13.47
CA ILE A 54 -0.16 -12.83 13.31
C ILE A 54 0.77 -13.34 14.42
N PRO A 55 0.25 -14.12 15.39
CA PRO A 55 1.08 -14.75 16.40
C PRO A 55 1.90 -15.90 15.81
N VAL A 56 3.21 -15.86 16.07
CA VAL A 56 4.18 -16.90 15.76
C VAL A 56 4.69 -17.49 17.08
N HIS A 57 4.73 -18.80 17.19
CA HIS A 57 5.24 -19.53 18.34
C HIS A 57 6.16 -20.66 17.85
N ASP A 58 7.42 -20.64 18.27
CA ASP A 58 8.46 -21.58 17.86
C ASP A 58 8.54 -21.80 16.34
N GLY A 59 8.40 -20.72 15.56
CA GLY A 59 8.42 -20.75 14.10
C GLY A 59 7.09 -21.16 13.44
N TYR A 60 6.05 -21.46 14.22
CA TYR A 60 4.73 -21.82 13.72
C TYR A 60 3.72 -20.70 13.90
N VAL A 61 2.83 -20.53 12.91
CA VAL A 61 1.73 -19.56 13.01
C VAL A 61 0.55 -20.17 13.74
N LEU A 62 0.09 -19.53 14.81
CA LEU A 62 -1.14 -19.90 15.52
C LEU A 62 -2.35 -19.39 14.74
N GLN A 63 -2.95 -20.26 13.93
CA GLN A 63 -3.98 -19.86 12.96
C GLN A 63 -5.23 -19.25 13.60
N GLN A 64 -5.61 -19.70 14.79
CA GLN A 64 -6.78 -19.20 15.52
C GLN A 64 -6.59 -17.77 16.05
N GLY A 65 -5.35 -17.30 16.21
CA GLY A 65 -5.04 -15.97 16.73
C GLY A 65 -4.78 -14.92 15.65
N ILE A 66 -5.03 -15.23 14.38
CA ILE A 66 -4.81 -14.27 13.28
C ILE A 66 -5.92 -13.22 13.29
N VAL A 67 -5.51 -11.95 13.39
CA VAL A 67 -6.41 -10.79 13.24
C VAL A 67 -6.07 -10.06 11.95
N LYS A 68 -7.10 -9.56 11.26
CA LYS A 68 -6.96 -8.87 9.99
C LYS A 68 -7.91 -7.68 9.92
N SER A 69 -7.41 -6.58 9.38
CA SER A 69 -8.17 -5.39 9.02
C SER A 69 -7.95 -5.02 7.55
N PRO A 70 -8.99 -4.56 6.81
CA PRO A 70 -8.82 -3.96 5.48
C PRO A 70 -8.26 -2.53 5.52
N LEU A 71 -8.05 -1.97 6.70
CA LEU A 71 -7.48 -0.63 6.87
C LEU A 71 -5.95 -0.70 6.73
N ALA A 72 -5.44 -0.19 5.62
CA ALA A 72 -4.02 -0.23 5.25
C ALA A 72 -3.72 0.86 4.17
N GLY A 73 -2.63 0.75 3.42
CA GLY A 73 -2.20 1.78 2.45
C GLY A 73 -3.22 2.15 1.37
N ASP A 74 -3.95 1.18 0.81
CA ASP A 74 -4.98 1.42 -0.22
C ASP A 74 -6.16 2.19 0.36
N PHE A 75 -6.55 1.90 1.61
CA PHE A 75 -7.58 2.63 2.31
C PHE A 75 -7.16 4.08 2.55
N ILE A 76 -5.92 4.32 3.01
CA ILE A 76 -5.37 5.67 3.18
C ILE A 76 -5.34 6.41 1.84
N SER A 77 -5.00 5.72 0.74
CA SER A 77 -5.01 6.29 -0.62
C SER A 77 -6.39 6.69 -1.08
N MET A 78 -7.40 5.90 -0.76
CA MET A 78 -8.79 6.25 -1.02
C MET A 78 -9.22 7.48 -0.20
N GLN A 79 -8.86 7.55 1.09
CA GLN A 79 -9.19 8.71 1.93
C GLN A 79 -8.51 10.00 1.44
N CYS A 80 -7.25 9.95 1.01
CA CYS A 80 -6.58 11.10 0.40
C CYS A 80 -7.26 11.54 -0.91
N ARG A 81 -7.78 10.60 -1.71
CA ARG A 81 -8.56 10.93 -2.92
C ARG A 81 -9.85 11.67 -2.59
N GLU A 82 -10.58 11.20 -1.57
CA GLU A 82 -11.81 11.84 -1.10
C GLU A 82 -11.53 13.25 -0.58
N LEU A 83 -10.50 13.42 0.26
CA LEU A 83 -10.05 14.73 0.74
C LEU A 83 -9.75 15.70 -0.40
N PHE A 84 -9.04 15.26 -1.44
CA PHE A 84 -8.72 16.12 -2.58
C PHE A 84 -9.99 16.54 -3.35
N GLN A 85 -10.99 15.66 -3.45
CA GLN A 85 -12.27 16.00 -4.07
C GLN A 85 -13.04 17.04 -3.26
N GLU A 86 -13.09 16.90 -1.93
CA GLU A 86 -13.72 17.87 -1.03
C GLU A 86 -13.06 19.25 -1.11
N MET A 87 -11.74 19.29 -1.25
CA MET A 87 -10.96 20.51 -1.42
C MET A 87 -10.94 21.04 -2.86
N ALA A 88 -11.63 20.39 -3.79
CA ALA A 88 -11.62 20.70 -5.23
C ALA A 88 -10.21 20.76 -5.85
N ILE A 89 -9.33 19.83 -5.44
CA ILE A 89 -7.96 19.67 -5.95
C ILE A 89 -7.94 18.57 -7.02
N ASP A 90 -7.61 18.95 -8.25
CA ASP A 90 -7.40 18.00 -9.34
C ASP A 90 -6.07 17.24 -9.18
N ILE A 91 -6.13 15.91 -9.32
CA ILE A 91 -4.93 15.06 -9.32
C ILE A 91 -4.34 15.04 -10.72
N ILE A 92 -3.23 15.75 -10.90
CA ILE A 92 -2.58 15.93 -12.21
C ILE A 92 -1.26 15.16 -12.22
N PRO A 93 -1.16 14.07 -12.99
CA PRO A 93 0.05 13.27 -13.02
C PRO A 93 1.20 14.02 -13.73
N PRO A 94 2.47 13.80 -13.33
CA PRO A 94 3.62 14.57 -13.81
C PRO A 94 3.80 14.56 -15.32
N TYR A 95 3.42 13.48 -16.00
CA TYR A 95 3.59 13.37 -17.44
C TYR A 95 2.75 14.39 -18.23
N MET A 96 1.67 14.93 -17.64
CA MET A 96 0.81 15.94 -18.25
C MET A 96 1.34 17.37 -18.09
N ILE A 97 2.28 17.58 -17.17
CA ILE A 97 2.78 18.90 -16.77
C ILE A 97 4.02 19.24 -17.60
N ALA A 98 3.96 20.34 -18.36
CA ALA A 98 5.09 20.88 -19.13
C ALA A 98 5.97 21.79 -18.26
N ALA A 99 5.33 22.65 -17.47
CA ALA A 99 5.99 23.57 -16.55
C ALA A 99 5.06 23.84 -15.36
N LYS A 100 5.64 24.14 -14.20
CA LYS A 100 4.93 24.55 -12.97
C LYS A 100 5.68 25.72 -12.37
N GLU A 101 4.96 26.74 -11.93
CA GLU A 101 5.51 27.89 -11.23
C GLU A 101 5.08 27.88 -9.75
N PRO A 102 5.95 28.29 -8.82
CA PRO A 102 5.56 28.43 -7.42
C PRO A 102 4.51 29.53 -7.29
N VAL A 103 3.49 29.25 -6.49
CA VAL A 103 2.42 30.21 -6.17
C VAL A 103 2.42 30.49 -4.67
N ARG A 104 1.83 31.62 -4.28
CA ARG A 104 1.61 31.95 -2.86
C ARG A 104 0.61 30.96 -2.26
N GLU A 105 0.68 30.77 -0.95
CA GLU A 105 -0.28 29.96 -0.22
C GLU A 105 -1.72 30.43 -0.49
N GLY A 106 -2.62 29.49 -0.74
CA GLY A 106 -4.03 29.76 -1.06
C GLY A 106 -4.30 30.25 -2.50
N ALA A 107 -3.28 30.54 -3.31
CA ALA A 107 -3.48 30.88 -4.72
C ALA A 107 -3.65 29.61 -5.58
N PRO A 108 -4.45 29.67 -6.67
CA PRO A 108 -4.64 28.52 -7.55
C PRO A 108 -3.32 28.11 -8.22
N PRO A 109 -3.16 26.82 -8.56
CA PRO A 109 -1.91 26.31 -9.14
C PRO A 109 -1.64 26.91 -10.53
N ASN A 110 -0.42 27.42 -10.73
CA ASN A 110 0.03 27.88 -12.05
C ASN A 110 0.90 26.79 -12.70
N TRP A 111 0.33 26.08 -13.67
CA TRP A 111 1.01 25.05 -14.44
C TRP A 111 0.57 25.06 -15.91
N LYS A 112 1.46 24.63 -16.80
CA LYS A 112 1.21 24.51 -18.24
C LYS A 112 1.10 23.04 -18.62
N LYS A 113 0.07 22.70 -19.39
CA LYS A 113 -0.13 21.35 -19.93
C LYS A 113 0.82 21.11 -21.10
N LYS A 114 1.37 19.89 -21.22
CA LYS A 114 2.15 19.49 -22.41
C LYS A 114 1.28 19.49 -23.66
N GLU A 115 1.80 20.10 -24.72
CA GLU A 115 1.12 20.18 -26.03
C GLU A 115 0.98 18.81 -26.69
N LYS A 116 2.02 17.98 -26.59
CA LYS A 116 2.04 16.62 -27.14
C LYS A 116 2.06 15.62 -26.01
N LEU A 117 0.88 15.09 -25.67
CA LEU A 117 0.75 14.01 -24.71
C LEU A 117 1.03 12.66 -25.39
N PRO A 118 1.78 11.75 -24.74
CA PRO A 118 1.87 10.38 -25.20
C PRO A 118 0.49 9.72 -25.11
N GLN A 119 0.20 8.81 -26.05
CA GLN A 119 -0.95 7.92 -25.91
C GLN A 119 -0.62 6.89 -24.83
N VAL A 120 -1.44 6.87 -23.78
CA VAL A 120 -1.20 6.02 -22.60
C VAL A 120 -2.45 5.22 -22.28
N SER A 121 -2.25 4.03 -21.72
CA SER A 121 -3.36 3.21 -21.28
C SER A 121 -4.03 3.81 -20.04
N LYS A 122 -5.30 3.47 -19.82
CA LYS A 122 -6.04 3.86 -18.61
C LYS A 122 -5.35 3.35 -17.33
N SER A 123 -4.81 2.13 -17.35
CA SER A 123 -4.11 1.56 -16.21
C SER A 123 -2.85 2.34 -15.85
N TRP A 124 -2.08 2.77 -16.86
CA TRP A 124 -0.89 3.58 -16.65
C TRP A 124 -1.25 4.98 -16.14
N HIS A 125 -2.29 5.63 -16.69
CA HIS A 125 -2.78 6.90 -16.16
C HIS A 125 -3.17 6.79 -14.68
N ASN A 126 -3.95 5.76 -14.32
CA ASN A 126 -4.36 5.51 -12.94
C ASN A 126 -3.17 5.27 -12.01
N TYR A 127 -2.16 4.52 -12.48
CA TYR A 127 -0.92 4.30 -11.75
C TYR A 127 -0.21 5.63 -11.47
N MET A 128 -0.01 6.48 -12.48
CA MET A 128 0.62 7.80 -12.28
C MET A 128 -0.19 8.70 -11.34
N CYS A 129 -1.51 8.64 -11.38
CA CYS A 129 -2.36 9.37 -10.43
C CYS A 129 -2.29 8.80 -9.01
N ASN A 130 -2.04 7.50 -8.83
CA ASN A 130 -1.80 6.90 -7.51
C ASN A 130 -0.45 7.35 -6.95
N GLU A 131 0.60 7.39 -7.78
CA GLU A 131 1.94 7.82 -7.36
C GLU A 131 1.92 9.25 -6.78
N VAL A 132 1.19 10.17 -7.40
CA VAL A 132 1.03 11.55 -6.87
C VAL A 132 0.42 11.55 -5.46
N ILE A 133 -0.52 10.66 -5.20
CA ILE A 133 -1.18 10.56 -3.90
C ILE A 133 -0.27 9.89 -2.88
N GLN A 134 0.48 8.87 -3.29
CA GLN A 134 1.45 8.21 -2.42
C GLN A 134 2.59 9.16 -2.04
N ASP A 135 3.00 10.04 -2.95
CA ASP A 135 3.97 11.11 -2.66
C ASP A 135 3.41 12.12 -1.64
N PHE A 136 2.14 12.51 -1.79
CA PHE A 136 1.45 13.32 -0.79
C PHE A 136 1.38 12.60 0.57
N GLN A 137 1.06 11.30 0.59
CA GLN A 137 1.02 10.51 1.81
C GLN A 137 2.36 10.48 2.53
N ALA A 138 3.42 10.22 1.79
CA ALA A 138 4.77 10.11 2.35
C ALA A 138 5.31 11.46 2.87
N SER A 139 4.85 12.58 2.29
CA SER A 139 5.34 13.91 2.63
C SER A 139 4.50 14.64 3.68
N VAL A 140 3.19 14.37 3.75
CA VAL A 140 2.25 15.19 4.54
C VAL A 140 1.59 14.40 5.68
N LEU A 141 1.28 13.12 5.49
CA LEU A 141 0.53 12.39 6.53
C LEU A 141 1.38 12.15 7.76
N GLN A 142 0.76 12.38 8.92
CA GLN A 142 1.35 12.16 10.23
C GLN A 142 0.31 11.52 11.14
N VAL A 143 0.78 10.82 12.15
CA VAL A 143 -0.05 10.26 13.22
C VAL A 143 0.15 11.14 14.44
N SER A 144 -0.92 11.41 15.19
CA SER A 144 -0.82 12.12 16.46
C SER A 144 0.07 11.34 17.43
N ASP A 145 1.05 12.01 18.03
CA ASP A 145 1.88 11.45 19.09
C ASP A 145 1.11 11.24 20.40
N SER A 146 0.01 11.97 20.58
CA SER A 146 -0.88 11.82 21.72
C SER A 146 -1.89 10.70 21.47
N PRO A 147 -2.18 9.85 22.49
CA PRO A 147 -3.28 8.90 22.42
C PRO A 147 -4.57 9.61 22.08
N TYR A 148 -5.39 8.97 21.25
CA TYR A 148 -6.74 9.44 20.99
C TYR A 148 -7.55 9.40 22.29
N ASP A 149 -8.02 10.56 22.74
CA ASP A 149 -8.89 10.72 23.90
C ASP A 149 -10.27 11.16 23.41
N GLU A 150 -11.26 10.27 23.54
CA GLU A 150 -12.64 10.49 23.07
C GLU A 150 -13.29 11.75 23.66
N GLN A 151 -12.78 12.27 24.79
CA GLN A 151 -13.32 13.47 25.43
C GLN A 151 -13.04 14.77 24.67
N TRP A 152 -12.09 14.78 23.73
CA TRP A 152 -11.68 15.96 22.97
C TRP A 152 -12.13 15.92 21.49
N GLY A 153 -12.97 14.96 21.12
CA GLY A 153 -13.51 14.78 19.78
C GLY A 153 -14.86 15.48 19.57
N GLU A 154 -14.92 16.80 19.77
CA GLU A 154 -15.98 17.68 19.23
C GLU A 154 -15.36 18.90 18.53
#